data_AF-A0A6G5A6S1-F1
#
_entry.id   AF-A0A6G5A6S1-F1
#
_cell.length_a   1.000
_cell.length_b   1.000
_cell.length_c   1.000
_cell.angle_alpha   90.00
_cell.angle_beta   90.00
_cell.angle_gamma   90.00
#
_symmetry.space_group_name_H-M   'P 1'
#
loop_
_entity.id
_entity.type
_entity.pdbx_description
1 polymer ?
#
loop_
_entity_poly.entity_id
_entity_poly.type
_entity_poly.pdbx_seq_one_letter_code
_entity_poly.pdbx_strand_id
1 'polypeptide(L)'
;APPTPHAILQKHYDCVCRLGAYRNPWGQCITLDECKSCGTFRTKSFNLCASECPMQCDQPIPNCSSRCVARCDCAPGYVLDRGNKKECVKADCCPPRCPANSKFKLCVSSCRPMCNRPQPRICFNDCLRGGCVCNQGFAETIVGGVKTCVPQFTCGQSHQSVAQRQSL
;
A
#
# COMPACT_ATOMS: atom_id res chain seq x y z
N ALA A 1 14.09 25.88 -8.89
CA ALA A 1 13.88 25.20 -7.60
C ALA A 1 14.82 25.85 -6.59
N PRO A 2 14.40 26.09 -5.33
CA PRO A 2 15.34 26.57 -4.32
C PRO A 2 16.44 25.50 -4.10
N PRO A 3 17.69 25.92 -3.87
CA PRO A 3 18.78 25.00 -3.61
C PRO A 3 18.51 24.23 -2.31
N THR A 4 18.98 22.98 -2.26
CA THR A 4 18.90 22.14 -1.06
C THR A 4 19.58 22.86 0.12
N PRO A 5 18.91 23.03 1.28
CA PRO A 5 19.50 23.69 2.44
C PRO A 5 20.85 23.06 2.83
N HIS A 6 21.86 23.88 3.14
CA HIS A 6 23.20 23.38 3.50
C HIS A 6 23.20 22.41 4.69
N ALA A 7 22.27 22.57 5.63
CA ALA A 7 22.08 21.64 6.75
C ALA A 7 21.70 20.21 6.33
N ILE A 8 21.09 20.04 5.14
CA ILE A 8 20.78 18.72 4.56
C ILE A 8 21.99 18.16 3.82
N LEU A 9 22.81 19.02 3.19
CA LEU A 9 24.05 18.61 2.51
C LEU A 9 25.12 18.12 3.49
N GLN A 10 25.11 18.62 4.72
CA GLN A 10 26.08 18.24 5.77
C GLN A 10 25.60 17.13 6.72
N LYS A 11 24.36 16.66 6.57
CA LYS A 11 23.92 15.46 7.28
C LYS A 11 24.47 14.23 6.55
N HIS A 12 25.32 13.46 7.22
CA HIS A 12 25.63 12.11 6.77
C HIS A 12 24.36 11.26 6.84
N TYR A 13 23.74 11.06 5.68
CA TYR A 13 22.82 9.96 5.43
C TYR A 13 23.66 8.87 4.80
N ASP A 14 23.73 7.68 5.42
CA ASP A 14 24.61 6.59 4.94
C ASP A 14 24.33 6.20 3.47
N CYS A 15 23.10 6.46 2.99
CA CYS A 15 22.70 6.32 1.59
C CYS A 15 21.91 7.54 1.09
N VAL A 16 22.41 8.19 0.02
CA VAL A 16 21.69 9.22 -0.75
C VAL A 16 21.55 8.79 -2.21
N CYS A 17 20.69 9.47 -2.98
CA CYS A 17 20.60 9.22 -4.42
C CYS A 17 21.95 9.52 -5.11
N ARG A 18 22.28 8.73 -6.13
CA ARG A 18 23.47 8.96 -6.97
C ARG A 18 23.42 10.37 -7.59
N LEU A 19 24.60 10.92 -7.90
CA LEU A 19 24.71 12.24 -8.54
C LEU A 19 23.82 12.32 -9.79
N GLY A 20 22.99 13.36 -9.86
CA GLY A 20 22.03 13.57 -10.95
C GLY A 20 20.67 12.91 -10.78
N ALA A 21 20.48 12.06 -9.76
CA ALA A 21 19.19 11.49 -9.40
C ALA A 21 18.51 12.26 -8.25
N TYR A 22 17.18 12.24 -8.24
CA TYR A 22 16.32 12.97 -7.32
C TYR A 22 15.44 12.00 -6.54
N ARG A 23 15.35 12.18 -5.22
CA ARG A 23 14.47 11.36 -4.38
C ARG A 23 13.02 11.82 -4.54
N ASN A 24 12.14 10.95 -5.04
CA ASN A 24 10.72 11.22 -5.19
C ASN A 24 9.92 10.93 -3.89
N PRO A 25 8.63 11.29 -3.83
CA PRO A 25 7.74 10.93 -2.71
C PRO A 25 7.62 9.43 -2.42
N TRP A 26 7.81 8.56 -3.43
CA TRP A 26 7.89 7.10 -3.24
C TRP A 26 9.16 6.63 -2.54
N GLY A 27 10.08 7.55 -2.22
CA GLY A 27 11.38 7.26 -1.63
C GLY A 27 12.41 6.69 -2.60
N GLN A 28 12.10 6.66 -3.88
CA GLN A 28 12.94 6.14 -4.96
C GLN A 28 13.83 7.25 -5.54
N CYS A 29 15.00 6.87 -6.05
CA CYS A 29 15.87 7.77 -6.80
C CYS A 29 15.54 7.68 -8.29
N ILE A 30 15.08 8.78 -8.88
CA ILE A 30 14.66 8.89 -10.28
C ILE A 30 15.43 9.99 -11.00
N THR A 31 15.43 9.97 -12.32
CA THR A 31 16.00 11.03 -13.17
C THR A 31 15.11 12.28 -13.19
N LEU A 32 15.68 13.40 -13.66
CA LEU A 32 14.91 14.63 -13.85
C LEU A 32 13.80 14.46 -14.88
N ASP A 33 14.04 13.68 -15.93
CA ASP A 33 13.07 13.45 -17.00
C ASP A 33 11.90 12.60 -16.52
N GLU A 34 12.17 11.52 -15.75
CA GLU A 34 11.13 10.75 -15.06
C GLU A 34 10.30 11.64 -14.12
N CYS A 35 10.95 12.51 -13.35
CA CYS A 35 10.26 13.46 -12.48
C CYS A 35 9.34 14.41 -13.28
N LYS A 36 9.79 14.90 -14.43
CA LYS A 36 9.03 15.84 -15.28
C LYS A 36 7.93 15.15 -16.11
N SER A 37 8.08 13.85 -16.39
CA SER A 37 7.12 13.08 -17.21
C SER A 37 5.69 13.07 -16.65
N CYS A 38 5.53 13.29 -15.35
CA CYS A 38 4.23 13.31 -14.68
C CYS A 38 3.54 14.69 -14.66
N GLY A 39 4.13 15.70 -15.30
CA GLY A 39 3.64 17.07 -15.29
C GLY A 39 3.81 17.75 -13.92
N THR A 40 3.06 18.83 -13.69
CA THR A 40 3.18 19.69 -12.49
C THR A 40 2.24 19.29 -11.34
N PHE A 41 1.65 18.09 -11.39
CA PHE A 41 0.66 17.65 -10.42
C PHE A 41 1.30 17.15 -9.12
N ARG A 42 1.05 17.85 -8.00
CA ARG A 42 1.55 17.45 -6.67
C ARG A 42 0.98 16.12 -6.15
N THR A 43 -0.10 15.63 -6.76
CA THR A 43 -0.83 14.42 -6.36
C THR A 43 -0.35 13.16 -7.10
N LYS A 44 0.57 13.31 -8.06
CA LYS A 44 1.18 12.23 -8.83
C LYS A 44 2.69 12.25 -8.70
N SER A 45 3.30 11.09 -8.83
CA SER A 45 4.75 10.97 -8.91
C SER A 45 5.14 9.76 -9.74
N PHE A 46 6.28 9.85 -10.42
CA PHE A 46 6.85 8.72 -11.14
C PHE A 46 7.16 7.61 -10.15
N ASN A 47 6.64 6.41 -10.38
CA ASN A 47 6.88 5.24 -9.57
C ASN A 47 7.58 4.20 -10.45
N LEU A 48 8.79 3.78 -10.05
CA LEU A 48 9.54 2.74 -10.76
C LEU A 48 8.80 1.38 -10.81
N CYS A 49 7.83 1.18 -9.92
CA CYS A 49 6.99 0.00 -9.85
C CYS A 49 5.55 0.42 -9.50
N ALA A 50 4.89 1.16 -10.40
CA ALA A 50 3.47 1.47 -10.28
C ALA A 50 2.64 0.20 -10.50
N SER A 51 1.65 -0.07 -9.64
CA SER A 51 0.76 -1.23 -9.84
C SER A 51 -0.04 -1.08 -11.14
N GLU A 52 -0.26 -2.18 -11.86
CA GLU A 52 -1.21 -2.19 -13.00
C GLU A 52 -2.67 -2.02 -12.55
N CYS A 53 -2.93 -2.16 -11.25
CA CYS A 53 -4.23 -1.98 -10.61
C CYS A 53 -4.18 -0.91 -9.52
N PRO A 54 -4.18 0.38 -9.90
CA PRO A 54 -4.20 1.45 -8.92
C PRO A 54 -5.46 1.38 -8.04
N MET A 55 -5.31 1.67 -6.75
CA MET A 55 -6.45 1.85 -5.86
C MET A 55 -7.26 3.07 -6.28
N GLN A 56 -8.58 2.99 -6.11
CA GLN A 56 -9.50 4.05 -6.48
C GLN A 56 -10.40 4.41 -5.29
N CYS A 57 -10.69 5.70 -5.17
CA CYS A 57 -11.61 6.28 -4.21
C CYS A 57 -12.97 5.56 -4.23
N ASP A 58 -13.47 5.16 -3.06
CA ASP A 58 -14.73 4.46 -2.85
C ASP A 58 -14.92 3.16 -3.67
N GLN A 59 -13.84 2.56 -4.18
CA GLN A 59 -13.88 1.27 -4.85
C GLN A 59 -13.23 0.18 -3.99
N PRO A 60 -13.68 -1.09 -4.11
CA PRO A 60 -12.99 -2.21 -3.48
C PRO A 60 -11.50 -2.21 -3.86
N ILE A 61 -10.62 -2.53 -2.90
CA ILE A 61 -9.20 -2.73 -3.24
C ILE A 61 -9.10 -3.91 -4.23
N PRO A 62 -8.52 -3.70 -5.42
CA PRO A 62 -8.47 -4.74 -6.44
C PRO A 62 -7.52 -5.86 -6.01
N ASN A 63 -7.89 -7.11 -6.28
CA ASN A 63 -7.00 -8.25 -6.10
C ASN A 63 -6.00 -8.27 -7.26
N CYS A 64 -4.77 -7.86 -7.00
CA CYS A 64 -3.80 -7.66 -8.05
C CYS A 64 -2.50 -8.40 -7.83
N SER A 65 -1.96 -8.87 -8.95
CA SER A 65 -0.66 -9.51 -8.99
C SER A 65 0.45 -8.54 -8.55
N SER A 66 1.62 -9.08 -8.24
CA SER A 66 2.82 -8.29 -7.96
C SER A 66 3.42 -7.61 -9.19
N ARG A 67 2.77 -7.68 -10.36
CA ARG A 67 3.22 -7.00 -11.58
C ARG A 67 3.11 -5.49 -11.44
N CYS A 68 4.12 -4.81 -11.93
CA CYS A 68 4.20 -3.37 -11.93
C CYS A 68 5.02 -2.88 -13.11
N VAL A 69 4.81 -1.61 -13.45
CA VAL A 69 5.49 -0.94 -14.56
C VAL A 69 5.97 0.44 -14.11
N ALA A 70 7.10 0.89 -14.64
CA ALA A 70 7.62 2.22 -14.37
C ALA A 70 6.75 3.26 -15.09
N ARG A 71 5.97 4.06 -14.33
CA ARG A 71 5.10 5.11 -14.86
C ARG A 71 4.68 6.08 -13.77
N CYS A 72 4.01 7.15 -14.18
CA CYS A 72 3.31 8.03 -13.24
C CYS A 72 2.19 7.28 -12.51
N ASP A 73 2.16 7.47 -11.21
CA ASP A 73 1.19 6.89 -10.28
C ASP A 73 0.70 7.96 -9.30
N CYS A 74 -0.41 7.73 -8.61
CA CYS A 74 -0.81 8.63 -7.52
C CYS A 74 0.26 8.61 -6.43
N ALA A 75 0.76 9.78 -6.00
CA ALA A 75 1.80 9.84 -4.98
C ALA A 75 1.34 9.17 -3.67
N PRO A 76 2.26 8.73 -2.79
CA PRO A 76 1.89 8.20 -1.47
C PRO A 76 0.89 9.09 -0.74
N GLY A 77 -0.17 8.48 -0.21
CA GLY A 77 -1.28 9.21 0.41
C GLY A 77 -2.44 9.55 -0.54
N TYR A 78 -2.32 9.26 -1.83
CA TYR A 78 -3.34 9.54 -2.84
C TYR A 78 -3.80 8.26 -3.55
N VAL A 79 -5.06 8.27 -3.98
CA VAL A 79 -5.70 7.22 -4.79
C VAL A 79 -6.37 7.84 -6.00
N LEU A 80 -6.66 7.04 -7.03
CA LEU A 80 -7.35 7.55 -8.20
C LEU A 80 -8.72 8.08 -7.83
N ASP A 81 -9.09 9.22 -8.41
CA ASP A 81 -10.43 9.75 -8.27
C ASP A 81 -11.45 8.81 -8.93
N ARG A 82 -12.66 8.75 -8.36
CA ARG A 82 -13.73 7.87 -8.85
C ARG A 82 -14.29 8.36 -10.18
N GLY A 83 -14.50 9.66 -10.32
CA GLY A 83 -15.12 10.30 -11.49
C GLY A 83 -14.12 10.58 -12.61
N ASN A 84 -12.87 10.88 -12.27
CA ASN A 84 -11.80 11.15 -13.22
C ASN A 84 -10.56 10.29 -12.90
N LYS A 85 -10.43 9.15 -13.56
CA LYS A 85 -9.28 8.23 -13.40
C LYS A 85 -7.92 8.82 -13.83
N LYS A 86 -7.89 10.07 -14.30
CA LYS A 86 -6.65 10.82 -14.53
C LYS A 86 -6.28 11.71 -13.35
N GLU A 87 -7.12 11.86 -12.33
CA GLU A 87 -6.83 12.66 -11.15
C GLU A 87 -6.62 11.78 -9.92
N CYS A 88 -5.91 12.32 -8.95
CA CYS A 88 -5.60 11.64 -7.69
C CYS A 88 -6.12 12.49 -6.53
N VAL A 89 -6.87 11.86 -5.63
CA VAL A 89 -7.45 12.49 -4.43
C VAL A 89 -6.81 11.90 -3.18
N LYS A 90 -6.85 12.64 -2.07
CA LYS A 90 -6.30 12.17 -0.80
C LYS A 90 -7.07 10.94 -0.31
N ALA A 91 -6.35 9.88 -0.02
CA ALA A 91 -6.95 8.63 0.45
C ALA A 91 -7.62 8.79 1.83
N ASP A 92 -7.18 9.73 2.66
CA ASP A 92 -7.84 10.03 3.94
C ASP A 92 -9.21 10.72 3.76
N CYS A 93 -9.40 11.44 2.65
CA CYS A 93 -10.68 12.09 2.33
C CYS A 93 -11.64 11.13 1.62
N CYS A 94 -11.11 10.28 0.75
CA CYS A 94 -11.87 9.24 0.06
C CYS A 94 -11.09 7.92 0.05
N PRO A 95 -11.21 7.11 1.11
CA PRO A 95 -10.47 5.86 1.19
C PRO A 95 -11.04 4.81 0.23
N PRO A 96 -10.20 3.90 -0.28
CA PRO A 96 -10.68 2.67 -0.91
C PRO A 96 -11.58 1.87 0.04
N ARG A 97 -12.55 1.15 -0.51
CA ARG A 97 -13.43 0.28 0.27
C ARG A 97 -12.68 -0.96 0.72
N CYS A 98 -12.66 -1.14 2.02
CA CYS A 98 -12.06 -2.30 2.66
C CYS A 98 -13.05 -3.44 2.86
N PRO A 99 -12.56 -4.71 2.93
CA PRO A 99 -13.38 -5.84 3.34
C PRO A 99 -14.06 -5.62 4.69
N ALA A 100 -15.10 -6.41 4.96
CA ALA A 100 -15.77 -6.39 6.26
C ALA A 100 -14.75 -6.53 7.42
N ASN A 101 -15.04 -5.84 8.53
CA ASN A 101 -14.20 -5.81 9.73
C ASN A 101 -12.77 -5.28 9.52
N SER A 102 -12.59 -4.38 8.55
CA SER A 102 -11.32 -3.70 8.32
C SER A 102 -11.49 -2.24 7.92
N LYS A 103 -10.42 -1.46 8.07
CA LYS A 103 -10.37 -0.04 7.73
C LYS A 103 -9.11 0.27 6.94
N PHE A 104 -9.22 1.21 6.00
CA PHE A 104 -8.06 1.67 5.27
C PHE A 104 -7.13 2.47 6.20
N LYS A 105 -5.82 2.23 6.09
CA LYS A 105 -4.79 3.02 6.75
C LYS A 105 -3.68 3.33 5.77
N LEU A 106 -3.17 4.56 5.80
CA LEU A 106 -2.00 4.98 5.02
C LEU A 106 -0.74 4.21 5.40
N CYS A 107 -0.55 3.97 6.70
CA CYS A 107 0.57 3.19 7.22
C CYS A 107 0.08 1.83 7.70
N VAL A 108 0.60 0.77 7.10
CA VAL A 108 0.28 -0.62 7.45
C VAL A 108 1.47 -1.23 8.17
N SER A 109 1.23 -1.74 9.39
CA SER A 109 2.26 -2.42 10.17
C SER A 109 2.51 -3.85 9.64
N SER A 110 3.77 -4.27 9.66
CA SER A 110 4.16 -5.67 9.43
C SER A 110 3.71 -6.61 10.55
N CYS A 111 3.44 -6.09 11.75
CA CYS A 111 2.96 -6.84 12.92
C CYS A 111 1.43 -6.93 13.02
N ARG A 112 0.71 -6.61 11.94
CA ARG A 112 -0.75 -6.75 11.89
C ARG A 112 -1.14 -8.22 12.15
N PRO A 113 -2.22 -8.50 12.91
CA PRO A 113 -2.63 -9.88 13.18
C PRO A 113 -2.98 -10.64 11.89
N MET A 114 -2.37 -11.81 11.70
CA MET A 114 -2.63 -12.70 10.57
C MET A 114 -2.89 -14.12 11.09
N CYS A 115 -3.89 -14.81 10.56
CA CYS A 115 -4.10 -16.22 10.89
C CYS A 115 -2.98 -17.08 10.30
N ASN A 116 -2.60 -18.14 11.02
CA ASN A 116 -1.63 -19.15 10.57
C ASN A 116 -0.26 -18.58 10.14
N ARG A 117 0.12 -17.40 10.64
CA ARG A 117 1.44 -16.81 10.41
C ARG A 117 2.06 -16.35 11.74
N PRO A 118 3.35 -16.61 11.97
CA PRO A 118 4.03 -16.14 13.16
C PRO A 118 4.12 -14.61 13.14
N GLN A 119 3.90 -13.99 14.30
CA GLN A 119 4.08 -12.56 14.45
C GLN A 119 5.58 -12.20 14.40
N PRO A 120 5.99 -11.23 13.58
CA PRO A 120 7.38 -10.79 13.55
C PRO A 120 7.75 -10.07 14.85
N ARG A 121 9.00 -10.27 15.32
CA ARG A 121 9.51 -9.61 16.54
C ARG A 121 9.78 -8.12 16.33
N ILE A 122 10.13 -7.73 15.11
CA ILE A 122 10.43 -6.34 14.73
C ILE A 122 9.34 -5.86 13.79
N CYS A 123 8.67 -4.79 14.19
CA CYS A 123 7.61 -4.16 13.41
C CYS A 123 8.18 -3.02 12.58
N PHE A 124 7.71 -2.90 11.35
CA PHE A 124 7.90 -1.69 10.54
C PHE A 124 6.55 -1.27 9.97
N ASN A 125 6.44 0.00 9.59
CA ASN A 125 5.25 0.54 8.95
C ASN A 125 5.56 0.84 7.49
N ASP A 126 4.80 0.24 6.58
CA ASP A 126 4.77 0.64 5.18
C ASP A 126 3.72 1.73 4.99
N CYS A 127 4.18 2.94 4.68
CA CYS A 127 3.34 4.13 4.47
C CYS A 127 3.26 4.57 3.01
N LEU A 128 3.80 3.77 2.07
CA LEU A 128 3.90 4.20 0.66
C LEU A 128 2.56 4.10 -0.05
N ARG A 129 1.88 2.95 0.06
CA ARG A 129 0.57 2.74 -0.59
C ARG A 129 -0.59 2.77 0.40
N GLY A 130 -0.33 2.38 1.65
CA GLY A 130 -1.40 2.03 2.58
C GLY A 130 -2.13 0.75 2.19
N GLY A 131 -3.19 0.45 2.94
CA GLY A 131 -4.00 -0.73 2.71
C GLY A 131 -5.02 -0.97 3.81
N CYS A 132 -5.85 -2.00 3.62
CA CYS A 132 -6.83 -2.39 4.63
C CYS A 132 -6.16 -3.10 5.80
N VAL A 133 -6.46 -2.65 7.01
CA VAL A 133 -6.02 -3.25 8.27
C VAL A 133 -7.24 -3.76 9.01
N CYS A 134 -7.20 -5.01 9.48
CA CYS A 134 -8.29 -5.59 10.26
C CYS A 134 -8.52 -4.78 11.55
N ASN A 135 -9.78 -4.68 11.95
CA ASN A 135 -10.16 -4.06 13.21
C ASN A 135 -9.62 -4.86 14.40
N GLN A 136 -9.58 -4.23 15.58
CA GLN A 136 -9.18 -4.91 16.82
C GLN A 136 -10.06 -6.16 17.05
N GLY A 137 -9.43 -7.27 17.48
CA GLY A 137 -10.09 -8.57 17.64
C GLY A 137 -10.21 -9.40 16.37
N PHE A 138 -9.83 -8.87 15.20
CA PHE A 138 -9.80 -9.60 13.93
C PHE A 138 -8.36 -9.87 13.45
N ALA A 139 -8.20 -10.90 12.64
CA ALA A 139 -6.95 -11.28 11.97
C ALA A 139 -7.16 -11.46 10.46
N GLU A 140 -6.12 -11.10 9.71
CA GLU A 140 -6.08 -11.24 8.25
C GLU A 140 -5.91 -12.72 7.87
N THR A 141 -6.72 -13.19 6.92
CA THR A 141 -6.60 -14.49 6.27
C THR A 141 -6.95 -14.38 4.80
N ILE A 142 -6.70 -15.43 4.02
CA ILE A 142 -7.08 -15.52 2.61
C ILE A 142 -8.17 -16.59 2.47
N VAL A 143 -9.34 -16.19 1.98
CA VAL A 143 -10.46 -17.10 1.66
C VAL A 143 -10.74 -17.00 0.17
N GLY A 144 -10.62 -18.12 -0.56
CA GLY A 144 -10.85 -18.13 -2.02
C GLY A 144 -9.93 -17.17 -2.80
N GLY A 145 -8.71 -16.93 -2.32
CA GLY A 145 -7.77 -15.98 -2.93
C GLY A 145 -8.02 -14.51 -2.60
N VAL A 146 -8.99 -14.20 -1.73
CA VAL A 146 -9.34 -12.84 -1.32
C VAL A 146 -8.94 -12.59 0.13
N LYS A 147 -8.35 -11.43 0.40
CA LYS A 147 -8.04 -10.98 1.76
C LYS A 147 -9.32 -10.74 2.56
N THR A 148 -9.43 -11.38 3.72
CA THR A 148 -10.59 -11.29 4.62
C THR A 148 -10.12 -11.13 6.06
N CYS A 149 -10.92 -10.43 6.88
CA CYS A 149 -10.67 -10.28 8.31
C CYS A 149 -11.68 -11.12 9.09
N VAL A 150 -11.20 -12.13 9.82
CA VAL A 150 -12.01 -13.03 10.64
C VAL A 150 -11.71 -12.82 12.12
N PRO A 151 -12.63 -13.12 13.06
CA PRO A 151 -12.34 -13.00 14.48
C PRO A 151 -11.12 -13.86 14.86
N GLN A 152 -10.20 -13.32 15.66
CA GLN A 152 -8.90 -13.96 15.94
C GLN A 152 -9.03 -15.37 16.51
N PHE A 153 -10.04 -15.62 17.36
CA PHE A 153 -10.30 -16.93 17.95
C PHE A 153 -10.73 -18.00 16.94
N THR A 154 -11.11 -17.61 15.71
CA THR A 154 -11.46 -18.55 14.63
C THR A 154 -10.25 -18.96 13.78
N CYS A 155 -9.08 -18.35 14.00
CA CYS A 155 -7.85 -18.79 13.32
C CYS A 155 -7.58 -20.27 13.65
N GLY A 156 -7.39 -21.10 12.61
CA GLY A 156 -7.16 -22.55 12.74
C GLY A 156 -8.41 -23.42 12.51
N GLN A 157 -9.62 -22.85 12.47
CA GLN A 157 -10.87 -23.59 12.22
C GLN A 157 -11.11 -23.86 10.72
N SER A 158 -10.32 -23.26 9.82
CA SER A 158 -10.48 -23.35 8.36
C SER A 158 -9.95 -24.64 7.71
N HIS A 159 -9.72 -25.71 8.50
CA HIS A 159 -9.33 -27.03 8.00
C HIS A 159 -10.23 -28.20 8.45
N GLN A 160 -11.37 -27.96 9.11
CA GLN A 160 -12.18 -29.07 9.67
C GLN A 160 -13.64 -29.19 9.22
N SER A 161 -14.11 -28.46 8.21
CA SER A 161 -15.53 -28.54 7.80
C SER A 161 -15.83 -29.38 6.54
N VAL A 162 -14.91 -30.22 6.06
CA VAL A 162 -15.17 -31.11 4.88
C VAL A 162 -15.03 -32.62 5.19
N ALA A 163 -14.57 -33.03 6.38
CA ALA A 163 -14.26 -34.45 6.65
C ALA A 163 -15.25 -35.21 7.56
N GLN A 164 -16.45 -34.69 7.86
CA GLN A 164 -17.40 -35.40 8.76
C GLN A 164 -18.87 -35.35 8.31
N ARG A 165 -19.15 -35.53 7.02
CA ARG A 165 -20.52 -35.87 6.56
C ARG A 165 -20.53 -37.06 5.60
N GLN A 166 -19.91 -38.17 5.97
CA GLN A 166 -20.23 -39.50 5.44
C GLN A 166 -19.97 -40.54 6.52
N SER A 167 -20.98 -40.79 7.36
CA SER A 167 -21.22 -42.03 8.11
C SER A 167 -22.40 -41.78 9.06
N LEU A 168 -23.60 -41.99 8.54
CA LEU A 168 -24.79 -42.53 9.20
C LEU A 168 -25.81 -42.83 8.10
#